data_AF-B0ZDB0-F1
#
_entry.id   AF-B0ZDB0-F1
#
_cell.length_a   1.000
_cell.length_b   1.000
_cell.length_c   1.000
_cell.angle_alpha   90.00
_cell.angle_beta   90.00
_cell.angle_gamma   90.00
#
_symmetry.space_group_name_H-M   'P 1'
#
loop_
_entity.id
_entity.type
_entity.pdbx_description
1 polymer ?
#
loop_
_entity_poly.entity_id
_entity_poly.type
_entity_poly.pdbx_seq_one_letter_code
_entity_poly.pdbx_strand_id
1 'polypeptide(L)'
;FEEAFQKALRMVDGAVVGFDPYLQKVNEEDLIEPTDKRPFILAAALKQNYTVDALHKLTNIDKWFLNKMKHIISFYNVLEKAGNTLNHQLLLEAKQLGFADKQIALIINSTELAVRKHRQELGIIPWVKQIDTVAGEWPAATNYLYLTYNATTHDIVFPGGFTIVVGSGVYRIGSSVEFDWCAVGCLRELRN
;
A
#
# COMPACT_ATOMS: atom_id res chain seq x y z
N PHE A 1 8.77 5.47 0.42
CA PHE A 1 7.77 5.95 -0.58
C PHE A 1 6.85 4.81 -1.00
N GLU A 2 7.44 3.67 -1.34
CA GLU A 2 6.83 2.46 -1.85
C GLU A 2 5.68 1.97 -0.97
N GLU A 3 5.89 1.89 0.35
CA GLU A 3 4.85 1.48 1.29
C GLU A 3 3.60 2.37 1.22
N ALA A 4 3.81 3.69 1.26
CA ALA A 4 2.73 4.66 1.22
C ALA A 4 2.03 4.66 -0.15
N PHE A 5 2.79 4.60 -1.23
CA PHE A 5 2.27 4.59 -2.60
C PHE A 5 1.38 3.36 -2.86
N GLN A 6 1.83 2.16 -2.52
CA GLN A 6 1.01 0.96 -2.71
C GLN A 6 -0.22 0.91 -1.78
N LYS A 7 -0.12 1.46 -0.56
CA LYS A 7 -1.30 1.64 0.32
C LYS A 7 -2.31 2.59 -0.31
N ALA A 8 -1.87 3.73 -0.83
CA ALA A 8 -2.74 4.72 -1.45
C ALA A 8 -3.49 4.13 -2.65
N LEU A 9 -2.83 3.37 -3.53
CA LEU A 9 -3.49 2.71 -4.67
C LEU A 9 -4.63 1.78 -4.22
N ARG A 10 -4.44 1.02 -3.14
CA ARG A 10 -5.49 0.14 -2.58
C ARG A 10 -6.63 0.89 -1.89
N MET A 11 -6.39 2.12 -1.44
CA MET A 11 -7.43 2.94 -0.79
C MET A 11 -8.43 3.52 -1.80
N VAL A 12 -8.04 3.62 -3.09
CA VAL A 12 -8.89 4.20 -4.14
C VAL A 12 -9.99 3.23 -4.58
N ASP A 13 -9.64 1.96 -4.82
CA ASP A 13 -10.57 0.94 -5.30
C ASP A 13 -10.23 -0.43 -4.70
N GLY A 14 -11.25 -1.15 -4.23
CA GLY A 14 -11.10 -2.50 -3.66
C GLY A 14 -10.67 -3.57 -4.67
N ALA A 15 -10.81 -3.29 -5.98
CA ALA A 15 -10.26 -4.15 -7.03
C ALA A 15 -8.74 -3.99 -7.18
N VAL A 16 -8.18 -2.85 -6.80
CA VAL A 16 -6.75 -2.56 -6.91
C VAL A 16 -6.01 -3.16 -5.72
N VAL A 17 -5.06 -4.05 -5.99
CA VAL A 17 -4.27 -4.76 -4.96
C VAL A 17 -2.91 -4.10 -4.66
N GLY A 18 -2.51 -3.13 -5.47
CA GLY A 18 -1.22 -2.43 -5.38
C GLY A 18 -0.75 -1.97 -6.76
N PHE A 19 0.57 -1.78 -6.89
CA PHE A 19 1.18 -1.42 -8.18
C PHE A 19 1.43 -2.68 -9.02
N ASP A 20 0.36 -3.15 -9.68
CA ASP A 20 0.34 -4.41 -10.42
C ASP A 20 0.63 -4.21 -11.93
N PRO A 21 1.71 -4.80 -12.48
CA PRO A 21 2.07 -4.67 -13.90
C PRO A 21 1.15 -5.45 -14.85
N TYR A 22 0.27 -6.34 -14.35
CA TYR A 22 -0.62 -7.13 -15.20
C TYR A 22 -2.04 -6.58 -15.29
N LEU A 23 -2.36 -5.51 -14.55
CA LEU A 23 -3.70 -4.91 -14.54
C LEU A 23 -4.04 -4.20 -15.86
N GLN A 24 -3.04 -3.63 -16.53
CA GLN A 24 -3.18 -2.93 -17.81
C GLN A 24 -2.10 -3.38 -18.78
N LYS A 25 -2.35 -3.20 -20.08
CA LYS A 25 -1.33 -3.35 -21.12
C LYS A 25 -0.59 -2.02 -21.29
N VAL A 26 0.64 -2.09 -21.79
CA VAL A 26 1.39 -0.89 -22.17
C VAL A 26 0.65 -0.20 -23.32
N ASN A 27 0.41 1.10 -23.15
CA ASN A 27 -0.09 2.01 -24.17
C ASN A 27 0.72 3.31 -24.06
N GLU A 28 1.53 3.63 -25.07
CA GLU A 28 2.36 4.83 -25.03
C GLU A 28 1.55 6.12 -25.11
N GLU A 29 0.39 6.11 -25.77
CA GLU A 29 -0.50 7.28 -25.82
C GLU A 29 -0.96 7.66 -24.41
N ASP A 30 -1.40 6.68 -23.62
CA ASP A 30 -1.82 6.90 -22.21
C ASP A 30 -0.64 7.19 -21.27
N LEU A 31 0.61 6.92 -21.70
CA LEU A 31 1.80 7.37 -20.98
C LEU A 31 2.08 8.85 -21.24
N ILE A 32 1.77 9.36 -22.44
CA ILE A 32 1.93 10.77 -22.82
C ILE A 32 0.75 11.58 -22.27
N GLU A 33 -0.47 11.17 -22.63
CA GLU A 33 -1.74 11.78 -22.23
C GLU A 33 -2.22 11.21 -20.89
N PRO A 34 -2.27 12.00 -19.81
CA PRO A 34 -2.57 11.48 -18.48
C PRO A 34 -4.00 10.93 -18.35
N THR A 35 -4.12 9.68 -17.91
CA THR A 35 -5.39 9.02 -17.55
C THR A 35 -5.37 8.53 -16.11
N ASP A 36 -6.55 8.18 -15.57
CA ASP A 36 -6.71 7.51 -14.27
C ASP A 36 -6.00 6.14 -14.19
N LYS A 37 -5.81 5.49 -15.35
CA LYS A 37 -5.13 4.19 -15.48
C LYS A 37 -3.61 4.31 -15.62
N ARG A 38 -3.08 5.51 -15.86
CA ARG A 38 -1.65 5.77 -16.11
C ARG A 38 -0.70 5.10 -15.10
N PRO A 39 -0.98 5.05 -13.78
CA PRO A 39 -0.11 4.34 -12.84
C PRO A 39 0.08 2.85 -13.20
N PHE A 40 -0.97 2.17 -13.65
CA PHE A 40 -0.90 0.74 -13.99
C PHE A 40 -0.24 0.50 -15.35
N ILE A 41 -0.38 1.45 -16.28
CA ILE A 41 0.33 1.42 -17.56
C ILE A 41 1.83 1.65 -17.34
N LEU A 42 2.22 2.53 -16.40
CA LEU A 42 3.61 2.68 -15.94
C LEU A 42 4.16 1.38 -15.34
N ALA A 43 3.37 0.70 -14.50
CA ALA A 43 3.76 -0.60 -13.95
C ALA A 43 4.05 -1.62 -15.06
N ALA A 44 3.16 -1.71 -16.05
CA ALA A 44 3.33 -2.58 -17.22
C ALA A 44 4.57 -2.20 -18.06
N ALA A 45 4.83 -0.91 -18.28
CA ALA A 45 5.96 -0.44 -19.07
C ALA A 45 7.30 -0.76 -18.37
N LEU A 46 7.36 -0.55 -17.06
CA LEU A 46 8.51 -0.93 -16.24
C LEU A 46 8.75 -2.46 -16.27
N LYS A 47 7.67 -3.26 -16.28
CA LYS A 47 7.75 -4.72 -16.42
C LYS A 47 8.29 -5.14 -17.78
N GLN A 48 8.00 -4.37 -18.83
CA GLN A 48 8.54 -4.54 -20.18
C GLN A 48 9.93 -3.89 -20.37
N ASN A 49 10.63 -3.57 -19.28
CA ASN A 49 11.99 -3.02 -19.27
C ASN A 49 12.15 -1.63 -19.93
N TYR A 50 11.09 -0.83 -19.99
CA TYR A 50 11.25 0.59 -20.35
C TYR A 50 12.21 1.28 -19.39
N THR A 51 13.09 2.13 -19.93
CA THR A 51 14.05 2.86 -19.10
C THR A 51 13.37 4.01 -18.37
N VAL A 52 13.91 4.39 -17.21
CA VAL A 52 13.42 5.54 -16.44
C VAL A 52 13.53 6.83 -17.26
N ASP A 53 14.57 6.98 -18.09
CA ASP A 53 14.73 8.14 -18.96
C ASP A 53 13.66 8.21 -20.05
N ALA A 54 13.30 7.07 -20.66
CA ALA A 54 12.22 7.02 -21.65
C ALA A 54 10.87 7.36 -21.02
N LEU A 55 10.56 6.76 -19.86
CA LEU A 55 9.31 7.04 -19.13
C LEU A 55 9.25 8.49 -18.65
N HIS A 56 10.36 9.07 -18.21
CA HIS A 56 10.43 10.48 -17.85
C HIS A 56 10.11 11.37 -19.05
N LYS A 57 10.71 11.09 -20.22
CA LYS A 57 10.46 11.85 -21.45
C LYS A 57 8.99 11.79 -21.90
N LEU A 58 8.34 10.63 -21.74
CA LEU A 58 6.93 10.47 -22.08
C LEU A 58 6.01 11.13 -21.05
N THR A 59 6.33 11.03 -19.76
CA THR A 59 5.37 11.33 -18.71
C THR A 59 5.59 12.65 -17.96
N ASN A 60 6.79 13.21 -18.07
CA ASN A 60 7.33 14.29 -17.24
C ASN A 60 7.35 13.99 -15.73
N ILE A 61 7.11 12.75 -15.30
CA ILE A 61 7.22 12.34 -13.89
C ILE A 61 8.70 12.32 -13.52
N ASP A 62 9.06 12.96 -12.41
CA ASP A 62 10.45 13.02 -11.95
C ASP A 62 11.07 11.62 -11.80
N LYS A 63 12.34 11.51 -12.21
CA LYS A 63 13.07 10.24 -12.23
C LYS A 63 13.17 9.60 -10.85
N TRP A 64 13.13 10.37 -9.77
CA TRP A 64 13.10 9.84 -8.41
C TRP A 64 11.88 8.93 -8.19
N PHE A 65 10.68 9.40 -8.53
CA PHE A 65 9.45 8.59 -8.40
C PHE A 65 9.47 7.37 -9.31
N LEU A 66 9.91 7.55 -10.56
CA LEU A 66 10.02 6.44 -11.51
C LEU A 66 11.02 5.37 -11.05
N ASN A 67 12.13 5.76 -10.42
CA ASN A 67 13.07 4.80 -9.82
C ASN A 67 12.42 4.05 -8.64
N LYS A 68 11.62 4.71 -7.81
CA LYS A 68 10.87 4.06 -6.74
C LYS A 68 9.82 3.09 -7.27
N MET A 69 9.11 3.44 -8.34
CA MET A 69 8.19 2.53 -9.02
C MET A 69 8.93 1.34 -9.66
N LYS A 70 10.09 1.59 -10.29
CA LYS A 70 10.95 0.54 -10.83
C LYS A 70 11.44 -0.41 -9.74
N HIS A 71 11.74 0.09 -8.55
CA HIS A 71 12.12 -0.73 -7.39
C HIS A 71 11.00 -1.72 -7.03
N ILE A 72 9.74 -1.25 -6.97
CA ILE A 72 8.58 -2.12 -6.74
C ILE A 72 8.49 -3.22 -7.80
N ILE A 73 8.60 -2.87 -9.09
CA ILE A 73 8.52 -3.86 -10.19
C ILE A 73 9.72 -4.82 -10.20
N SER A 74 10.90 -4.35 -9.84
CA SER A 74 12.08 -5.20 -9.70
C SER A 74 11.87 -6.25 -8.61
N PHE A 75 11.30 -5.85 -7.47
CA PHE A 75 10.98 -6.76 -6.38
C PHE A 75 9.80 -7.69 -6.72
N TYR A 76 8.82 -7.20 -7.50
CA TYR A 76 7.76 -8.05 -8.07
C TYR A 76 8.35 -9.22 -8.86
N ASN A 77 9.35 -8.98 -9.71
CA ASN A 77 10.05 -10.03 -10.45
C ASN A 77 10.81 -11.01 -9.54
N VAL A 78 11.31 -10.55 -8.38
CA VAL A 78 11.94 -11.42 -7.38
C VAL A 78 10.90 -12.35 -6.77
N LEU A 79 9.72 -11.83 -6.40
CA LEU A 79 8.63 -12.63 -5.86
C LEU A 79 8.12 -13.69 -6.85
N GLU A 80 7.95 -13.33 -8.12
CA GLU A 80 7.56 -14.30 -9.16
C GLU A 80 8.56 -15.46 -9.27
N LYS A 81 9.86 -15.15 -9.26
CA LYS A 81 10.92 -16.17 -9.33
C LYS A 81 10.98 -17.02 -8.07
N ALA A 82 10.70 -16.43 -6.91
CA ALA A 82 10.69 -17.15 -5.63
C ALA A 82 9.50 -18.11 -5.51
N GLY A 83 8.37 -17.82 -6.17
CA GLY A 83 7.16 -18.63 -6.08
C GLY A 83 6.70 -18.84 -4.64
N ASN A 84 6.30 -20.06 -4.29
CA ASN A 84 5.80 -20.39 -2.95
C ASN A 84 6.89 -20.49 -1.87
N THR A 85 8.18 -20.40 -2.21
CA THR A 85 9.29 -20.48 -1.25
C THR A 85 9.68 -19.10 -0.71
N LEU A 86 8.77 -18.45 0.01
CA LEU A 86 9.02 -17.16 0.66
C LEU A 86 9.65 -17.34 2.03
N ASN A 87 10.94 -16.99 2.16
CA ASN A 87 11.60 -16.93 3.46
C ASN A 87 11.22 -15.64 4.23
N HIS A 88 11.60 -15.57 5.51
CA HIS A 88 11.34 -14.42 6.37
C HIS A 88 11.81 -13.10 5.74
N GLN A 89 13.03 -13.06 5.20
CA GLN A 89 13.62 -11.84 4.67
C GLN A 89 12.85 -11.30 3.46
N LEU A 90 12.54 -12.17 2.48
CA LEU A 90 11.78 -11.79 1.30
C LEU A 90 10.38 -11.31 1.67
N LEU A 91 9.72 -12.00 2.59
CA LEU A 91 8.38 -11.61 3.00
C LEU A 91 8.39 -10.29 3.75
N LEU A 92 9.34 -10.07 4.67
CA LEU A 92 9.49 -8.80 5.39
C LEU A 92 9.74 -7.63 4.42
N GLU A 93 10.66 -7.80 3.47
CA GLU A 93 10.98 -6.79 2.47
C GLU A 93 9.77 -6.47 1.58
N ALA A 94 9.01 -7.49 1.16
CA ALA A 94 7.75 -7.29 0.44
C ALA A 94 6.78 -6.39 1.24
N LYS A 95 6.66 -6.64 2.55
CA LYS A 95 5.78 -5.83 3.40
C LYS A 95 6.30 -4.40 3.59
N GLN A 96 7.60 -4.22 3.75
CA GLN A 96 8.25 -2.91 3.85
C GLN A 96 8.11 -2.07 2.57
N LEU A 97 8.03 -2.73 1.41
CA LEU A 97 7.72 -2.11 0.12
C LEU A 97 6.22 -1.85 -0.10
N GLY A 98 5.35 -2.32 0.79
CA GLY A 98 3.91 -2.08 0.75
C GLY A 98 3.07 -3.11 0.02
N PHE A 99 3.62 -4.27 -0.34
CA PHE A 99 2.86 -5.34 -0.99
C PHE A 99 1.77 -5.87 -0.04
N ALA A 100 0.53 -5.96 -0.54
CA ALA A 100 -0.56 -6.60 0.21
C ALA A 100 -0.42 -8.13 0.19
N ASP A 101 -0.96 -8.81 1.20
CA ASP A 101 -0.95 -10.29 1.23
C ASP A 101 -1.66 -10.84 -0.02
N LYS A 102 -2.77 -10.20 -0.44
CA LYS A 102 -3.48 -10.49 -1.70
C LYS A 102 -2.60 -10.33 -2.95
N GLN A 103 -1.79 -9.28 -3.01
CA GLN A 103 -0.89 -9.03 -4.15
C GLN A 103 0.20 -10.10 -4.20
N ILE A 104 0.84 -10.41 -3.07
CA ILE A 104 1.84 -11.48 -2.97
C ILE A 104 1.23 -12.82 -3.38
N ALA A 105 0.02 -13.13 -2.91
CA ALA A 105 -0.69 -14.36 -3.25
C ALA A 105 -0.92 -14.50 -4.76
N LEU A 106 -1.33 -13.43 -5.45
CA LEU A 106 -1.49 -13.42 -6.90
C LEU A 106 -0.16 -13.67 -7.62
N ILE A 107 0.93 -13.05 -7.16
CA ILE A 107 2.27 -13.18 -7.75
C ILE A 107 2.78 -14.62 -7.71
N ILE A 108 2.58 -15.31 -6.58
CA ILE A 108 3.15 -16.64 -6.33
C ILE A 108 2.17 -17.78 -6.63
N ASN A 109 0.99 -17.48 -7.19
CA ASN A 109 -0.11 -18.43 -7.41
C ASN A 109 -0.55 -19.15 -6.12
N SER A 110 -0.84 -18.39 -5.07
CA SER A 110 -1.33 -18.86 -3.77
C SER A 110 -2.62 -18.14 -3.36
N THR A 111 -3.10 -18.38 -2.14
CA THR A 111 -4.26 -17.68 -1.56
C THR A 111 -3.82 -16.62 -0.57
N GLU A 112 -4.60 -15.53 -0.47
CA GLU A 112 -4.33 -14.46 0.50
C GLU A 112 -4.25 -14.99 1.93
N LEU A 113 -5.12 -15.94 2.29
CA LEU A 113 -5.14 -16.55 3.61
C LEU A 113 -3.85 -17.34 3.90
N ALA A 114 -3.34 -18.08 2.92
CA ALA A 114 -2.09 -18.82 3.07
C ALA A 114 -0.90 -17.88 3.28
N VAL A 115 -0.79 -16.81 2.49
CA VAL A 115 0.25 -15.79 2.65
C VAL A 115 0.14 -15.11 4.01
N ARG A 116 -1.07 -14.74 4.44
CA ARG A 116 -1.32 -14.12 5.74
C ARG A 116 -0.89 -15.03 6.89
N LYS A 117 -1.26 -16.31 6.84
CA LYS A 117 -0.91 -17.30 7.87
C LYS A 117 0.61 -17.47 7.96
N HIS A 118 1.27 -17.70 6.83
CA HIS A 118 2.73 -17.83 6.76
C HIS A 118 3.45 -16.59 7.30
N ARG A 119 2.97 -15.40 6.92
CA ARG A 119 3.49 -14.13 7.43
C ARG A 119 3.39 -14.02 8.96
N GLN A 120 2.28 -14.44 9.53
CA GLN A 120 2.05 -14.41 10.98
C GLN A 120 2.88 -15.47 11.72
N GLU A 121 3.05 -16.67 11.16
CA GLU A 121 3.91 -17.73 11.71
C GLU A 121 5.37 -17.29 11.77
N LEU A 122 5.80 -16.47 10.81
CA LEU A 122 7.13 -15.85 10.79
C LEU A 122 7.25 -14.60 11.70
N GLY A 123 6.20 -14.21 12.41
CA GLY A 123 6.21 -13.04 13.30
C GLY A 123 6.23 -11.69 12.57
N ILE A 124 5.93 -11.65 11.27
CA ILE A 124 5.98 -10.43 10.46
C ILE A 124 4.65 -9.69 10.59
N ILE A 125 4.59 -8.77 11.55
CA ILE A 125 3.42 -7.90 11.80
C ILE A 125 3.81 -6.42 11.64
N PRO A 126 2.85 -5.55 11.25
CA PRO A 126 3.12 -4.12 11.21
C PRO A 126 3.15 -3.53 12.62
N TRP A 127 3.83 -2.40 12.76
CA TRP A 127 3.91 -1.62 13.99
C TRP A 127 3.00 -0.40 13.92
N VAL A 128 2.59 0.09 15.09
CA VAL A 128 1.71 1.26 15.25
C VAL A 128 2.59 2.45 15.60
N LYS A 129 2.48 3.51 14.79
CA LYS A 129 3.26 4.74 14.94
C LYS A 129 2.38 5.96 15.07
N GLN A 130 2.84 6.92 15.87
CA GLN A 130 2.17 8.20 16.09
C GLN A 130 2.62 9.26 15.06
N ILE A 131 1.71 10.18 14.75
CA ILE A 131 2.02 11.42 14.04
C ILE A 131 2.09 12.52 15.10
N ASP A 132 3.30 12.93 15.44
CA ASP A 132 3.61 13.83 16.56
C ASP A 132 3.96 15.27 16.12
N THR A 133 4.04 15.52 14.80
CA THR A 133 4.49 16.78 14.16
C THR A 133 5.97 17.16 14.34
N VAL A 134 6.71 16.45 15.19
CA VAL A 134 8.09 16.78 15.60
C VAL A 134 9.08 15.63 15.41
N ALA A 135 8.66 14.56 14.73
CA ALA A 135 9.50 13.41 14.39
C ALA A 135 10.20 12.76 15.60
N GLY A 136 9.48 12.64 16.72
CA GLY A 136 9.94 12.01 17.95
C GLY A 136 10.71 12.93 18.90
N GLU A 137 10.81 14.24 18.61
CA GLU A 137 11.48 15.19 19.51
C GLU A 137 10.79 15.28 20.87
N TRP A 138 9.46 15.29 20.87
CA TRP A 138 8.62 15.39 22.06
C TRP A 138 7.52 14.32 22.05
N PRO A 139 7.17 13.75 23.21
CA PRO A 139 6.06 12.80 23.31
C PRO A 139 4.74 13.41 22.80
N ALA A 140 4.04 12.69 21.92
CA ALA A 140 2.74 13.12 21.43
C ALA A 140 1.67 13.00 22.52
N ALA A 141 0.88 14.07 22.71
CA ALA A 141 -0.29 14.03 23.59
C ALA A 141 -1.52 13.34 22.95
N THR A 142 -1.48 13.08 21.64
CA THR A 142 -2.62 12.58 20.86
C THR A 142 -2.33 11.24 20.19
N ASN A 143 -3.39 10.45 19.95
CA ASN A 143 -3.30 9.16 19.27
C ASN A 143 -3.75 9.28 17.81
N TYR A 144 -3.04 10.07 17.01
CA TYR A 144 -3.17 10.05 15.56
C TYR A 144 -2.16 9.06 14.97
N LEU A 145 -2.65 7.95 14.42
CA LEU A 145 -1.85 6.73 14.23
C LEU A 145 -1.80 6.28 12.77
N TYR A 146 -0.72 5.58 12.42
CA TYR A 146 -0.62 4.80 11.19
C TYR A 146 0.10 3.47 11.45
N LEU A 147 -0.06 2.53 10.52
CA LEU A 147 0.63 1.24 10.53
C LEU A 147 1.81 1.24 9.56
N THR A 148 2.94 0.68 9.95
CA THR A 148 4.11 0.49 9.06
C THR A 148 4.88 -0.79 9.37
N TYR A 149 5.46 -1.41 8.33
CA TYR A 149 6.44 -2.49 8.49
C TYR A 149 7.88 -2.00 8.66
N ASN A 150 8.10 -0.68 8.52
CA ASN A 150 9.42 -0.04 8.61
C ASN A 150 9.69 0.47 10.03
N ALA A 151 9.51 -0.40 11.02
CA ALA A 151 9.67 -0.09 12.43
C ALA A 151 10.02 -1.35 13.24
N THR A 152 10.34 -1.16 14.52
CA THR A 152 10.75 -2.23 15.45
C THR A 152 9.96 -2.26 16.75
N THR A 153 9.16 -1.22 17.03
CA THR A 153 8.36 -1.08 18.26
C THR A 153 7.06 -0.33 17.98
N HIS A 154 6.07 -0.50 18.85
CA HIS A 154 4.85 0.32 18.87
C HIS A 154 5.10 1.60 19.69
N ASP A 155 4.45 2.70 19.32
CA ASP A 155 4.51 3.95 20.10
C ASP A 155 3.46 3.99 21.23
N ILE A 156 2.53 3.02 21.26
CA ILE A 156 1.44 2.95 22.24
C ILE A 156 1.27 1.52 22.80
N VAL A 157 0.51 1.41 23.88
CA VAL A 157 0.08 0.15 24.49
C VAL A 157 -1.34 -0.24 24.03
N PHE A 158 -1.67 -1.53 24.10
CA PHE A 158 -2.95 -2.08 23.65
C PHE A 158 -3.72 -2.75 24.80
N PRO A 159 -4.36 -2.00 25.71
CA PRO A 159 -5.06 -2.58 26.86
C PRO A 159 -6.35 -3.36 26.50
N GLY A 160 -6.83 -3.25 25.25
CA GLY A 160 -8.05 -3.91 24.79
C GLY A 160 -9.33 -3.21 25.27
N GLY A 161 -10.49 -3.82 25.00
CA GLY A 161 -11.79 -3.29 25.42
C GLY A 161 -12.30 -2.10 24.60
N PHE A 162 -11.77 -1.90 23.39
CA PHE A 162 -12.17 -0.79 22.51
C PHE A 162 -13.15 -1.24 21.42
N THR A 163 -13.99 -0.30 20.99
CA THR A 163 -14.90 -0.46 19.84
C THR A 163 -14.30 0.20 18.60
N ILE A 164 -14.37 -0.48 17.46
CA ILE A 164 -13.92 0.07 16.16
C ILE A 164 -15.12 0.61 15.39
N VAL A 165 -15.02 1.87 14.94
CA VAL A 165 -15.93 2.46 13.94
C VAL A 165 -15.19 2.54 12.61
N VAL A 166 -15.73 1.89 11.58
CA VAL A 166 -15.12 1.84 10.24
C VAL A 166 -15.75 2.93 9.36
N GLY A 167 -14.92 3.82 8.81
CA GLY A 167 -15.37 4.87 7.90
C GLY A 167 -15.69 4.36 6.49
N SER A 168 -16.22 5.24 5.64
CA SER A 168 -16.66 4.91 4.27
C SER A 168 -15.54 4.82 3.22
N GLY A 169 -14.34 5.30 3.55
CA GLY A 169 -13.23 5.39 2.60
C GLY A 169 -13.34 6.59 1.67
N VAL A 170 -12.94 6.44 0.41
CA VAL A 170 -12.97 7.53 -0.57
C VAL A 170 -14.39 7.85 -1.04
N TYR A 171 -14.69 9.14 -1.18
CA TYR A 171 -15.96 9.58 -1.75
C TYR A 171 -16.05 9.25 -3.25
N ARG A 172 -17.25 8.87 -3.68
CA ARG A 172 -17.61 8.56 -5.06
C ARG A 172 -19.10 8.75 -5.27
N ILE A 173 -19.55 8.78 -6.52
CA ILE A 173 -20.98 8.82 -6.83
C ILE A 173 -21.67 7.64 -6.13
N GLY A 174 -22.67 7.92 -5.29
CA GLY A 174 -23.38 6.94 -4.46
C GLY A 174 -22.78 6.70 -3.06
N SER A 175 -21.66 7.34 -2.72
CA SER A 175 -21.05 7.29 -1.38
C SER A 175 -20.35 8.61 -1.04
N SER A 176 -21.04 9.49 -0.30
CA SER A 176 -20.56 10.85 0.02
C SER A 176 -20.63 11.16 1.52
N VAL A 177 -20.75 12.44 1.86
CA VAL A 177 -20.69 13.02 3.22
C VAL A 177 -21.70 12.44 4.20
N GLU A 178 -22.82 11.89 3.71
CA GLU A 178 -23.83 11.24 4.53
C GLU A 178 -23.24 10.09 5.38
N PHE A 179 -22.27 9.35 4.86
CA PHE A 179 -21.64 8.26 5.60
C PHE A 179 -20.63 8.77 6.65
N ASP A 180 -19.98 9.90 6.39
CA ASP A 180 -19.11 10.56 7.38
C ASP A 180 -19.95 11.12 8.53
N TRP A 181 -21.11 11.70 8.23
CA TRP A 181 -22.06 12.16 9.25
C TRP A 181 -22.52 11.01 10.17
N CYS A 182 -22.85 9.85 9.60
CA CYS A 182 -23.20 8.64 10.38
C CYS A 182 -22.04 8.17 11.27
N ALA A 183 -20.80 8.16 10.75
CA ALA A 183 -19.63 7.74 11.53
C ALA A 183 -19.35 8.71 12.69
N VAL A 184 -19.41 10.02 12.44
CA VAL A 184 -19.26 11.06 13.48
C VAL A 184 -20.37 10.95 14.53
N GLY A 185 -21.62 10.71 14.11
CA GLY A 185 -22.73 10.46 15.02
C GLY A 185 -22.46 9.27 15.95
N CYS A 186 -22.09 8.13 15.37
CA CYS A 186 -21.74 6.92 16.13
C CYS A 186 -20.58 7.16 17.11
N LEU A 187 -19.53 7.86 16.68
CA LEU A 187 -18.39 8.20 17.54
C LEU A 187 -18.78 9.08 18.73
N ARG A 188 -19.71 10.02 18.53
CA ARG A 188 -20.23 10.88 19.61
C ARG A 188 -21.05 10.06 20.62
N GLU A 189 -21.91 9.18 20.14
CA GLU A 189 -22.72 8.31 21.01
C GLU A 189 -21.88 7.32 21.81
N LEU A 190 -20.85 6.70 21.20
CA LEU A 190 -19.94 5.78 21.91
C LEU A 190 -19.04 6.49 22.93
N ARG A 191 -18.84 7.80 22.80
CA ARG A 191 -18.02 8.61 23.72
C ARG A 191 -18.80 9.04 24.96
N ASN A 192 -20.12 9.17 24.86
CA ASN A 192 -21.01 9.53 25.96
C ASN A 192 -21.16 8.37 26.94
#